data_AF-A0A354WV07-F1
#
_entry.id   AF-A0A354WV07-F1
#
_cell.length_a   1.000
_cell.length_b   1.000
_cell.length_c   1.000
_cell.angle_alpha   90.00
_cell.angle_beta   90.00
_cell.angle_gamma   90.00
#
_symmetry.space_group_name_H-M   'P 1'
#
loop_
_entity.id
_entity.type
_entity.pdbx_description
1 polymer ?
#
loop_
_entity_poly.entity_id
_entity_poly.type
_entity_poly.pdbx_seq_one_letter_code
_entity_poly.pdbx_strand_id
1 'polypeptide(L)'
;MRLKDKITTRFVLYIAFFVLFASCQQETPVTSVIHVDGEGTRQEVDPDMYGISLEEINHAIDGGLYAEMIQNRSFEDGVPPLNCPYDVKRNVLTTPNGYNMPFIRPDSIPGWRALSPSTWIYLDTKELLNSRNHRSLLVGISPTSGQRGGVAAEGYGGLSVRKGESYTLSFYVKGASFLPKSFNVALEDSAGNQKLSDVCTVNARNEWTKIRHTFHANRNSDQAILTFSSDSSQMFWLDVVSLFPRTWKGRPNGQRIDLMEALAALHPRFVRFPGGAFAEGYTAGTYPIWKETIGDIAERKHFWGIWGYGTTNGMGFHEYLQMCEDLGADPMFVVSVGMGHGFTVPFEQVDTLIQNTLDAIEYANGDETTRWGRGRVANGHA
;
A
#
# COMPACT_ATOMS: atom_id res chain seq x y z
N MET A 1 34.91 -74.68 -32.84
CA MET A 1 34.44 -74.13 -31.56
C MET A 1 34.05 -72.64 -31.64
N ARG A 2 33.34 -72.16 -32.69
CA ARG A 2 32.98 -70.72 -32.79
C ARG A 2 31.63 -70.36 -33.46
N LEU A 3 30.80 -71.34 -33.85
CA LEU A 3 29.50 -71.06 -34.49
C LEU A 3 28.28 -71.35 -33.59
N LYS A 4 28.35 -72.34 -32.68
CA LYS A 4 27.24 -72.68 -31.78
C LYS A 4 27.00 -71.59 -30.71
N ASP A 5 28.07 -71.01 -30.16
CA ASP A 5 27.93 -70.00 -29.09
C ASP A 5 27.28 -68.69 -29.57
N LYS A 6 27.55 -68.26 -30.81
CA LYS A 6 26.96 -67.03 -31.37
C LYS A 6 25.45 -67.14 -31.61
N ILE A 7 24.94 -68.33 -31.91
CA ILE A 7 23.50 -68.56 -32.11
C ILE A 7 22.80 -68.58 -30.76
N THR A 8 23.37 -69.24 -29.75
CA THR A 8 22.80 -69.29 -28.40
C THR A 8 22.78 -67.91 -27.73
N THR A 9 23.85 -67.11 -27.86
CA THR A 9 23.86 -65.75 -27.30
C THR A 9 22.86 -64.82 -28.00
N ARG A 10 22.68 -64.93 -29.33
CA ARG A 10 21.64 -64.17 -30.04
C ARG A 10 20.24 -64.62 -29.63
N PHE A 11 20.01 -65.91 -29.47
CA PHE A 11 18.71 -66.44 -29.06
C PHE A 11 18.33 -66.01 -27.63
N VAL A 12 19.29 -66.02 -26.71
CA VAL A 12 19.09 -65.52 -25.33
C VAL A 12 18.88 -64.00 -25.31
N LEU A 13 19.59 -63.23 -26.14
CA LEU A 13 19.33 -61.79 -26.28
C LEU A 13 17.94 -61.51 -26.87
N TYR A 14 17.50 -62.27 -27.87
CA TYR A 14 16.16 -62.12 -28.45
C TYR A 14 15.05 -62.48 -27.44
N ILE A 15 15.23 -63.52 -26.63
CA ILE A 15 14.29 -63.88 -25.56
C ILE A 15 14.29 -62.81 -24.46
N ALA A 16 15.46 -62.30 -24.05
CA ALA A 16 15.55 -61.22 -23.06
C ALA A 16 14.90 -59.92 -23.57
N PHE A 17 15.07 -59.59 -24.85
CA PHE A 17 14.39 -58.45 -25.50
C PHE A 17 12.87 -58.68 -25.58
N PHE A 18 12.42 -59.90 -25.89
CA PHE A 18 10.98 -60.22 -25.95
C PHE A 18 10.31 -60.14 -24.58
N VAL A 19 11.00 -60.54 -23.50
CA VAL A 19 10.49 -60.44 -22.12
C VAL A 19 10.47 -58.98 -21.63
N LEU A 20 11.45 -58.16 -22.02
CA LEU A 20 11.47 -56.71 -21.73
C LEU A 20 10.32 -55.95 -22.41
N PHE A 21 9.91 -56.34 -23.63
CA PHE A 21 8.75 -55.73 -24.30
C PHE A 21 7.40 -56.29 -23.86
N ALA A 22 7.34 -57.52 -23.34
CA ALA A 22 6.11 -58.09 -22.74
C ALA A 22 5.74 -57.48 -21.38
N SER A 23 6.67 -56.73 -20.76
CA SER A 23 6.48 -56.06 -19.47
C SER A 23 5.84 -54.67 -19.58
N CYS A 24 5.71 -54.12 -20.79
CA CYS A 24 4.92 -52.91 -21.02
C CYS A 24 3.43 -53.28 -21.05
N GLN A 25 2.81 -53.42 -19.88
CA GLN A 25 1.36 -53.27 -19.79
C GLN A 25 1.02 -51.83 -20.19
N GLN A 26 0.17 -51.69 -21.21
CA GLN A 26 -0.46 -50.42 -21.53
C GLN A 26 -1.22 -50.00 -20.27
N GLU A 27 -0.88 -48.85 -19.67
CA GLU A 27 -1.64 -48.30 -18.54
C GLU A 27 -3.10 -48.30 -18.95
N THR A 28 -3.92 -49.12 -18.29
CA THR A 28 -5.36 -49.08 -18.48
C THR A 28 -5.79 -47.66 -18.14
N PRO A 29 -6.47 -46.93 -19.05
CA PRO A 29 -6.86 -45.57 -18.77
C PRO A 29 -7.65 -45.58 -17.46
N VAL A 30 -7.14 -44.87 -16.45
CA VAL A 30 -7.82 -44.74 -15.17
C VAL A 30 -9.04 -43.87 -15.43
N THR A 31 -10.17 -44.53 -15.66
CA THR A 31 -11.44 -43.83 -15.91
C THR A 31 -12.04 -43.43 -14.56
N SER A 32 -11.89 -42.17 -14.18
CA SER A 32 -12.64 -41.61 -13.06
C SER A 32 -14.06 -41.27 -13.51
N VAL A 33 -15.06 -41.72 -12.75
CA VAL A 33 -16.48 -41.45 -13.00
C VAL A 33 -17.00 -40.55 -11.90
N ILE A 34 -17.59 -39.41 -12.27
CA ILE A 34 -18.32 -38.53 -11.35
C ILE A 34 -19.81 -38.87 -11.51
N HIS A 35 -20.42 -39.42 -10.47
CA HIS A 35 -21.87 -39.61 -10.41
C HIS A 35 -22.52 -38.34 -9.86
N VAL A 36 -23.34 -37.67 -10.66
CA VAL A 36 -24.12 -36.51 -10.23
C VAL A 36 -25.55 -36.97 -9.94
N ASP A 37 -25.95 -36.89 -8.68
CA ASP A 37 -27.32 -37.20 -8.25
C ASP A 37 -28.22 -35.97 -8.45
N GLY A 38 -29.09 -36.02 -9.46
CA GLY A 38 -30.06 -34.96 -9.76
C GLY A 38 -31.38 -35.08 -8.98
N GLU A 39 -31.63 -36.22 -8.33
CA GLU A 39 -32.85 -36.53 -7.58
C GLU A 39 -32.66 -36.47 -6.06
N GLY A 40 -31.41 -36.40 -5.60
CA GLY A 40 -31.04 -36.22 -4.20
C GLY A 40 -31.56 -34.94 -3.56
N THR A 41 -31.43 -34.86 -2.22
CA THR A 41 -31.88 -33.69 -1.45
C THR A 41 -31.17 -32.41 -1.91
N ARG A 42 -31.96 -31.44 -2.39
CA ARG A 42 -31.44 -30.13 -2.78
C ARG A 42 -31.22 -29.27 -1.55
N GLN A 43 -30.02 -28.71 -1.41
CA GLN A 43 -29.72 -27.63 -0.48
C GLN A 43 -29.64 -26.34 -1.30
N GLU A 44 -30.35 -25.30 -0.86
CA GLU A 44 -30.21 -24.00 -1.48
C GLU A 44 -28.84 -23.43 -1.14
N VAL A 45 -28.14 -22.99 -2.17
CA VAL A 45 -26.87 -22.28 -2.02
C VAL A 45 -27.21 -20.82 -1.80
N ASP A 46 -26.77 -20.27 -0.67
CA ASP A 46 -26.97 -18.85 -0.36
C ASP A 46 -26.33 -17.99 -1.46
N PRO A 47 -27.11 -17.19 -2.21
CA PRO A 47 -26.56 -16.34 -3.26
C PRO A 47 -25.56 -15.30 -2.71
N ASP A 48 -25.61 -15.00 -1.41
CA ASP A 48 -24.74 -14.04 -0.72
C ASP A 48 -23.44 -14.65 -0.17
N MET A 49 -23.17 -15.94 -0.44
CA MET A 49 -22.01 -16.64 0.13
C MET A 49 -20.63 -16.23 -0.44
N TYR A 50 -20.59 -15.55 -1.59
CA TYR A 50 -19.33 -15.23 -2.28
C TYR A 50 -18.97 -13.75 -2.10
N GLY A 51 -17.81 -13.50 -1.51
CA GLY A 51 -17.29 -12.17 -1.26
C GLY A 51 -15.77 -12.09 -1.41
N ILE A 52 -15.22 -10.93 -1.06
CA ILE A 52 -13.78 -10.65 -1.11
C ILE A 52 -13.25 -10.49 0.31
N SER A 53 -12.00 -10.89 0.55
CA SER A 53 -11.27 -10.57 1.78
C SER A 53 -10.08 -9.69 1.45
N LEU A 54 -10.01 -8.54 2.12
CA LEU A 54 -8.94 -7.56 1.98
C LEU A 54 -8.21 -7.36 3.30
N GLU A 55 -6.89 -7.31 3.21
CA GLU A 55 -5.99 -6.83 4.24
C GLU A 55 -4.80 -6.12 3.58
N GLU A 56 -4.07 -5.29 4.34
CA GLU A 56 -2.85 -4.65 3.87
C GLU A 56 -1.70 -5.67 3.82
N ILE A 57 -1.67 -6.49 2.76
CA ILE A 57 -0.61 -7.46 2.47
C ILE A 57 -0.14 -7.30 1.03
N ASN A 58 1.16 -7.47 0.77
CA ASN A 58 1.75 -7.36 -0.58
C ASN A 58 1.45 -6.03 -1.31
N HIS A 59 1.33 -4.93 -0.58
CA HIS A 59 0.87 -3.64 -1.13
C HIS A 59 -0.52 -3.75 -1.80
N ALA A 60 -1.41 -4.58 -1.26
CA ALA A 60 -2.78 -4.72 -1.79
C ALA A 60 -3.60 -3.44 -1.62
N ILE A 61 -3.31 -2.63 -0.59
CA ILE A 61 -4.00 -1.36 -0.34
C ILE A 61 -3.06 -0.20 -0.67
N ASP A 62 -2.09 0.14 0.19
CA ASP A 62 -1.06 1.14 -0.11
C ASP A 62 -0.13 0.64 -1.23
N GLY A 63 -0.17 1.29 -2.39
CA GLY A 63 0.53 0.87 -3.62
C GLY A 63 -0.31 -0.04 -4.53
N GLY A 64 -1.46 -0.49 -4.05
CA GLY A 64 -2.43 -1.33 -4.74
C GLY A 64 -3.76 -0.60 -4.92
N LEU A 65 -4.82 -1.08 -4.29
CA LEU A 65 -6.18 -0.56 -4.44
C LEU A 65 -6.30 0.93 -4.16
N TYR A 66 -5.59 1.45 -3.16
CA TYR A 66 -5.59 2.89 -2.86
C TYR A 66 -4.83 3.66 -3.93
N ALA A 67 -5.44 4.70 -4.51
CA ALA A 67 -4.89 5.38 -5.69
C ALA A 67 -3.74 6.37 -5.41
N GLU A 68 -3.29 6.50 -4.17
CA GLU A 68 -2.10 7.28 -3.84
C GLU A 68 -0.89 6.73 -4.60
N MET A 69 -0.24 7.59 -5.37
CA MET A 69 0.89 7.19 -6.20
C MET A 69 2.24 7.35 -5.47
N ILE A 70 2.28 8.10 -4.37
CA ILE A 70 3.51 8.40 -3.63
C ILE A 70 3.70 7.41 -2.48
N GLN A 71 4.78 6.61 -2.57
CA GLN A 71 5.24 5.78 -1.47
C GLN A 71 5.88 6.64 -0.37
N ASN A 72 5.67 6.25 0.89
CA ASN A 72 6.25 6.93 2.05
C ASN A 72 5.99 8.45 2.06
N ARG A 73 4.75 8.84 1.72
CA ARG A 73 4.34 10.24 1.49
C ARG A 73 4.59 11.19 2.66
N SER A 74 4.64 10.66 3.88
CA SER A 74 4.88 11.41 5.12
C SER A 74 6.20 11.05 5.80
N PHE A 75 7.05 10.27 5.13
CA PHE A 75 8.40 9.94 5.61
C PHE A 75 8.47 9.08 6.89
N GLU A 76 7.40 8.34 7.18
CA GLU A 76 7.21 7.58 8.43
C GLU A 76 7.63 6.10 8.34
N ASP A 77 7.90 5.54 7.14
CA ASP A 77 8.22 4.10 6.96
C ASP A 77 9.37 3.62 7.84
N GLY A 78 10.38 4.48 8.08
CA GLY A 78 11.55 4.14 8.89
C GLY A 78 11.38 4.38 10.39
N VAL A 79 10.19 4.74 10.88
CA VAL A 79 9.94 4.98 12.31
C VAL A 79 9.70 3.64 13.02
N PRO A 80 10.60 3.21 13.93
CA PRO A 80 10.40 1.95 14.64
C PRO A 80 9.17 2.03 15.55
N PRO A 81 8.36 0.96 15.63
CA PRO A 81 7.30 0.87 16.61
C PRO A 81 7.84 0.99 18.05
N LEU A 82 6.98 1.40 18.97
CA LEU A 82 7.33 1.53 20.37
C LEU A 82 7.84 0.20 20.95
N ASN A 83 8.95 0.26 21.70
CA ASN A 83 9.59 -0.89 22.34
C ASN A 83 10.04 -2.01 21.37
N CYS A 84 10.24 -1.69 20.09
CA CYS A 84 10.77 -2.60 19.09
C CYS A 84 12.20 -2.18 18.68
N PRO A 85 13.26 -2.62 19.40
CA PRO A 85 14.63 -2.30 19.00
C PRO A 85 14.97 -2.84 17.60
N TYR A 86 15.73 -2.04 16.85
CA TYR A 86 16.20 -2.38 15.50
C TYR A 86 17.63 -2.92 15.52
N ASP A 87 17.85 -4.09 14.92
CA ASP A 87 19.17 -4.67 14.66
C ASP A 87 19.64 -4.35 13.24
N VAL A 88 20.54 -3.37 13.14
CA VAL A 88 21.12 -2.88 11.86
C VAL A 88 21.88 -3.96 11.09
N LYS A 89 22.46 -4.96 11.76
CA LYS A 89 23.25 -6.01 11.08
C LYS A 89 22.34 -7.01 10.38
N ARG A 90 21.15 -7.22 10.92
CA ARG A 90 20.18 -8.20 10.43
C ARG A 90 19.03 -7.56 9.64
N ASN A 91 18.89 -6.24 9.68
CA ASN A 91 17.75 -5.49 9.14
C ASN A 91 16.40 -6.03 9.67
N VAL A 92 16.32 -6.23 10.98
CA VAL A 92 15.10 -6.68 11.66
C VAL A 92 14.79 -5.82 12.86
N LEU A 93 13.50 -5.66 13.16
CA LEU A 93 13.04 -5.23 14.48
C LEU A 93 12.77 -6.47 15.34
N THR A 94 13.08 -6.38 16.63
CA THR A 94 12.65 -7.37 17.63
C THR A 94 11.47 -6.80 18.41
N THR A 95 10.34 -7.50 18.40
CA THR A 95 9.14 -7.09 19.16
C THR A 95 9.33 -7.31 20.67
N PRO A 96 8.46 -6.74 21.53
CA PRO A 96 8.52 -6.97 22.97
C PRO A 96 8.41 -8.44 23.39
N ASN A 97 7.80 -9.29 22.55
CA ASN A 97 7.66 -10.73 22.79
C ASN A 97 8.81 -11.57 22.20
N GLY A 98 9.85 -10.93 21.63
CA GLY A 98 11.04 -11.60 21.10
C GLY A 98 10.94 -12.09 19.65
N TYR A 99 9.84 -11.79 18.95
CA TYR A 99 9.70 -12.07 17.52
C TYR A 99 10.55 -11.11 16.68
N ASN A 100 11.24 -11.63 15.66
CA ASN A 100 12.01 -10.82 14.72
C ASN A 100 11.21 -10.64 13.42
N MET A 101 11.11 -9.39 12.95
CA MET A 101 10.43 -9.05 11.72
C MET A 101 11.32 -8.18 10.82
N PRO A 102 11.29 -8.35 9.48
CA PRO A 102 11.97 -7.44 8.58
C PRO A 102 11.60 -5.98 8.84
N PHE A 103 12.61 -5.12 8.88
CA PHE A 103 12.45 -3.68 9.04
C PHE A 103 13.51 -2.94 8.21
N ILE A 104 13.11 -1.86 7.57
CA ILE A 104 14.05 -1.02 6.81
C ILE A 104 14.97 -0.26 7.76
N ARG A 105 16.07 0.31 7.25
CA ARG A 105 16.91 1.14 8.11
C ARG A 105 16.11 2.39 8.51
N PRO A 106 16.25 2.90 9.75
CA PRO A 106 15.49 4.06 10.18
C PRO A 106 15.71 5.33 9.34
N ASP A 107 16.86 5.45 8.69
CA ASP A 107 17.22 6.54 7.77
C ASP A 107 16.80 6.27 6.31
N SER A 108 16.12 5.15 6.03
CA SER A 108 15.60 4.83 4.70
C SER A 108 14.42 5.72 4.33
N ILE A 109 14.37 6.07 3.05
CA ILE A 109 13.32 6.88 2.44
C ILE A 109 12.79 6.17 1.18
N PRO A 110 12.15 4.99 1.32
CA PRO A 110 11.68 4.20 0.18
C PRO A 110 10.79 5.05 -0.74
N GLY A 111 11.00 4.93 -2.04
CA GLY A 111 10.29 5.74 -3.04
C GLY A 111 10.81 7.16 -3.22
N TRP A 112 11.95 7.54 -2.63
CA TRP A 112 12.54 8.88 -2.75
C TRP A 112 14.03 8.85 -3.02
N ARG A 113 14.51 9.82 -3.82
CA ARG A 113 15.94 10.03 -4.05
C ARG A 113 16.30 11.48 -4.35
N ALA A 114 17.56 11.83 -4.12
CA ALA A 114 18.12 13.07 -4.64
C ALA A 114 18.16 13.05 -6.17
N LEU A 115 17.93 14.20 -6.80
CA LEU A 115 18.04 14.37 -8.27
C LEU A 115 19.48 14.47 -8.74
N SER A 116 20.38 14.94 -7.88
CA SER A 116 21.77 15.19 -8.23
C SER A 116 22.68 15.11 -7.01
N PRO A 117 24.01 14.91 -7.19
CA PRO A 117 24.98 14.97 -6.10
C PRO A 117 25.05 16.31 -5.38
N SER A 118 24.51 17.38 -5.98
CA SER A 118 24.43 18.72 -5.38
C SER A 118 23.21 18.89 -4.46
N THR A 119 22.47 17.81 -4.20
CA THR A 119 21.33 17.78 -3.29
C THR A 119 21.64 16.87 -2.12
N TRP A 120 21.38 17.36 -0.92
CA TRP A 120 21.36 16.55 0.28
C TRP A 120 19.92 16.48 0.81
N ILE A 121 19.55 15.33 1.32
CA ILE A 121 18.23 15.06 1.89
C ILE A 121 18.39 14.44 3.27
N TYR A 122 17.54 14.83 4.20
CA TYR A 122 17.61 14.41 5.61
C TYR A 122 16.22 14.27 6.21
N LEU A 123 16.02 13.26 7.04
CA LEU A 123 14.79 13.07 7.82
C LEU A 123 14.88 13.88 9.11
N ASP A 124 14.17 15.01 9.15
CA ASP A 124 14.12 15.90 10.31
C ASP A 124 13.05 15.43 11.29
N THR A 125 13.39 15.37 12.57
CA THR A 125 12.51 14.94 13.66
C THR A 125 12.13 16.09 14.59
N LYS A 126 12.46 17.34 14.21
CA LYS A 126 12.22 18.54 15.02
C LYS A 126 11.29 19.51 14.32
N GLU A 127 11.50 19.73 13.03
CA GLU A 127 10.59 20.55 12.22
C GLU A 127 9.47 19.68 11.68
N LEU A 128 8.40 19.53 12.45
CA LEU A 128 7.29 18.63 12.17
C LEU A 128 6.06 19.39 11.72
N LEU A 129 5.27 18.80 10.82
CA LEU A 129 4.01 19.38 10.36
C LEU A 129 2.98 19.50 11.52
N ASN A 130 2.84 18.42 12.28
CA ASN A 130 1.94 18.31 13.43
C ASN A 130 2.46 17.23 14.40
N SER A 131 1.64 16.82 15.38
CA SER A 131 2.01 15.79 16.37
C SER A 131 1.82 14.35 15.89
N ARG A 132 1.29 14.13 14.68
CA ARG A 132 1.06 12.82 14.06
C ARG A 132 2.17 12.42 13.10
N ASN A 133 2.82 13.41 12.50
CA ASN A 133 4.05 13.26 11.72
C ASN A 133 5.25 13.34 12.66
N HIS A 134 6.04 12.27 12.76
CA HIS A 134 7.27 12.25 13.54
C HIS A 134 8.49 12.62 12.71
N ARG A 135 8.31 12.77 11.40
CA ARG A 135 9.36 13.15 10.46
C ARG A 135 8.87 14.14 9.42
N SER A 136 9.79 14.94 8.91
CA SER A 136 9.66 15.66 7.65
C SER A 136 10.93 15.51 6.82
N LEU A 137 10.83 15.70 5.51
CA LEU A 137 11.98 15.61 4.62
C LEU A 137 12.60 16.99 4.41
N LEU A 138 13.77 17.23 5.01
CA LEU A 138 14.60 18.37 4.70
C LEU A 138 15.35 18.14 3.38
N VAL A 139 15.13 19.03 2.42
CA VAL A 139 15.82 19.04 1.12
C VAL A 139 16.71 20.26 1.06
N GLY A 140 18.00 20.07 0.86
CA GLY A 140 18.95 21.15 0.66
C GLY A 140 19.62 21.08 -0.70
N ILE A 141 19.54 22.19 -1.42
CA ILE A 141 20.03 22.34 -2.78
C ILE A 141 21.21 23.30 -2.75
N SER A 142 22.37 22.84 -3.22
CA SER A 142 23.60 23.63 -3.36
C SER A 142 24.17 23.42 -4.76
N PRO A 143 23.51 23.97 -5.80
CA PRO A 143 23.78 23.61 -7.18
C PRO A 143 25.18 24.07 -7.60
N THR A 144 25.93 23.21 -8.27
CA THR A 144 27.11 23.63 -9.04
C THR A 144 26.66 24.27 -10.35
N SER A 145 27.49 25.14 -10.94
CA SER A 145 27.14 25.85 -12.19
C SER A 145 26.57 24.90 -13.25
N GLY A 146 25.35 25.19 -13.72
CA GLY A 146 24.65 24.41 -14.75
C GLY A 146 23.95 23.13 -14.27
N GLN A 147 23.86 22.85 -12.96
CA GLN A 147 23.18 21.67 -12.43
C GLN A 147 21.89 22.01 -11.67
N ARG A 148 20.82 21.29 -11.99
CA ARG A 148 19.55 21.30 -11.24
C ARG A 148 19.71 20.45 -9.98
N GLY A 149 19.28 20.97 -8.83
CA GLY A 149 19.16 20.21 -7.59
C GLY A 149 17.70 19.94 -7.21
N GLY A 150 17.48 19.04 -6.26
CA GLY A 150 16.16 18.70 -5.76
C GLY A 150 15.98 17.23 -5.42
N VAL A 151 14.76 16.86 -5.08
CA VAL A 151 14.37 15.49 -4.74
C VAL A 151 13.32 14.98 -5.73
N ALA A 152 13.27 13.66 -5.92
CA ALA A 152 12.23 12.98 -6.68
C ALA A 152 11.51 11.95 -5.81
N ALA A 153 10.19 11.89 -5.96
CA ALA A 153 9.38 10.75 -5.54
C ALA A 153 9.18 9.81 -6.73
N GLU A 154 9.46 8.53 -6.50
CA GLU A 154 9.45 7.45 -7.50
C GLU A 154 8.20 6.56 -7.37
N GLY A 155 7.42 6.74 -6.31
CA GLY A 155 6.23 5.92 -6.04
C GLY A 155 6.58 4.47 -5.76
N TYR A 156 5.64 3.57 -6.03
CA TYR A 156 5.79 2.12 -5.86
C TYR A 156 6.49 1.48 -7.08
N GLY A 157 7.72 1.92 -7.37
CA GLY A 157 8.51 1.43 -8.52
C GLY A 157 8.21 2.13 -9.85
N GLY A 158 7.67 3.35 -9.80
CA GLY A 158 7.34 4.19 -10.96
C GLY A 158 5.94 4.78 -10.87
N LEU A 159 5.75 6.00 -11.42
CA LEU A 159 4.44 6.63 -11.57
C LEU A 159 3.89 6.34 -12.98
N SER A 160 2.71 5.71 -13.05
CA SER A 160 1.98 5.54 -14.32
C SER A 160 1.28 6.84 -14.70
N VAL A 161 1.81 7.51 -15.72
CA VAL A 161 1.31 8.75 -16.28
C VAL A 161 0.79 8.50 -17.70
N ARG A 162 -0.37 9.07 -18.02
CA ARG A 162 -1.08 8.90 -19.29
C ARG A 162 -1.39 10.26 -19.90
N LYS A 163 -0.98 10.43 -21.16
CA LYS A 163 -1.19 11.65 -21.93
C LYS A 163 -2.68 12.00 -21.97
N GLY A 164 -2.99 13.26 -21.67
CA GLY A 164 -4.33 13.79 -21.63
C GLY A 164 -5.04 13.61 -20.28
N GLU A 165 -4.46 12.83 -19.35
CA GLU A 165 -5.03 12.68 -18.01
C GLU A 165 -4.52 13.74 -17.03
N SER A 166 -5.28 13.92 -15.96
CA SER A 166 -5.01 14.87 -14.89
C SER A 166 -4.59 14.15 -13.61
N TYR A 167 -3.64 14.75 -12.90
CA TYR A 167 -3.11 14.24 -11.63
C TYR A 167 -3.18 15.33 -10.57
N THR A 168 -3.84 15.05 -9.46
CA THR A 168 -4.04 16.01 -8.37
C THR A 168 -2.95 15.86 -7.33
N LEU A 169 -2.08 16.88 -7.27
CA LEU A 169 -1.01 17.01 -6.29
C LEU A 169 -1.53 17.77 -5.07
N SER A 170 -1.16 17.31 -3.87
CA SER A 170 -1.10 18.16 -2.69
C SER A 170 0.09 17.80 -1.81
N PHE A 171 0.66 18.79 -1.13
CA PHE A 171 1.76 18.56 -0.20
C PHE A 171 1.92 19.72 0.77
N TYR A 172 2.61 19.50 1.88
CA TYR A 172 3.00 20.56 2.81
C TYR A 172 4.46 20.92 2.60
N VAL A 173 4.74 22.22 2.65
CA VAL A 173 6.10 22.75 2.51
C VAL A 173 6.36 23.88 3.50
N LYS A 174 7.59 23.92 4.01
CA LYS A 174 8.15 25.04 4.76
C LYS A 174 9.52 25.40 4.20
N GLY A 175 9.75 26.64 3.81
CA GLY A 175 11.06 27.16 3.42
C GLY A 175 11.94 27.48 4.62
N ALA A 176 13.24 27.24 4.53
CA ALA A 176 14.18 27.57 5.61
C ALA A 176 14.64 29.03 5.63
N SER A 177 14.45 29.75 4.52
CA SER A 177 14.85 31.16 4.40
C SER A 177 13.76 32.09 4.93
N PHE A 178 14.15 33.22 5.55
CA PHE A 178 13.20 34.25 5.96
C PHE A 178 12.47 34.86 4.75
N LEU A 179 13.20 35.14 3.68
CA LEU A 179 12.60 35.55 2.40
C LEU A 179 12.15 34.31 1.62
N PRO A 180 10.92 34.32 1.08
CA PRO A 180 10.42 33.19 0.30
C PRO A 180 11.30 32.90 -0.93
N LYS A 181 11.55 31.61 -1.18
CA LYS A 181 12.31 31.13 -2.34
C LYS A 181 11.45 30.20 -3.20
N SER A 182 11.65 30.30 -4.51
CA SER A 182 10.88 29.51 -5.47
C SER A 182 11.59 28.21 -5.87
N PHE A 183 10.82 27.15 -6.03
CA PHE A 183 11.21 25.91 -6.69
C PHE A 183 10.08 25.41 -7.59
N ASN A 184 10.37 24.45 -8.44
CA ASN A 184 9.42 23.87 -9.40
C ASN A 184 9.05 22.45 -9.01
N VAL A 185 7.78 22.10 -9.21
CA VAL A 185 7.27 20.73 -9.12
C VAL A 185 6.73 20.29 -10.46
N ALA A 186 7.08 19.09 -10.91
CA ALA A 186 6.59 18.54 -12.19
C ALA A 186 6.62 17.01 -12.20
N LEU A 187 5.80 16.41 -13.08
CA LEU A 187 6.00 15.02 -13.50
C LEU A 187 7.08 14.99 -14.59
N GLU A 188 8.08 14.14 -14.40
CA GLU A 188 9.20 13.97 -15.32
C GLU A 188 9.44 12.49 -15.65
N ASP A 189 10.21 12.22 -16.70
CA ASP A 189 10.70 10.87 -16.98
C ASP A 189 11.61 10.34 -15.85
N SER A 190 11.90 9.04 -15.86
CA SER A 190 12.68 8.40 -14.78
C SER A 190 14.05 9.03 -14.53
N ALA A 191 14.64 9.67 -15.54
CA ALA A 191 15.91 10.38 -15.45
C ALA A 191 15.77 11.84 -14.93
N GLY A 192 14.56 12.42 -14.94
CA GLY A 192 14.33 13.83 -14.62
C GLY A 192 14.78 14.80 -15.72
N ASN A 193 14.88 14.35 -16.96
CA ASN A 193 15.35 15.16 -18.09
C ASN A 193 14.20 15.69 -18.95
N GLN A 194 13.08 14.97 -18.98
CA GLN A 194 11.92 15.35 -19.79
C GLN A 194 10.69 15.57 -18.93
N LYS A 195 10.08 16.75 -19.05
CA LYS A 195 8.78 17.04 -18.44
C LYS A 195 7.67 16.29 -19.15
N LEU A 196 6.83 15.63 -18.36
CA LEU A 196 5.66 14.88 -18.80
C LEU A 196 4.36 15.62 -18.48
N SER A 197 4.42 16.74 -17.76
CA SER A 197 3.30 17.61 -17.43
C SER A 197 3.67 19.10 -17.57
N ASP A 198 2.70 19.97 -17.29
CA ASP A 198 2.95 21.35 -16.87
C ASP A 198 3.72 21.41 -15.53
N VAL A 199 4.13 22.63 -15.15
CA VAL A 199 5.01 22.88 -13.99
C VAL A 199 4.26 23.70 -12.95
N CYS A 200 4.32 23.27 -11.70
CA CYS A 200 3.86 24.04 -10.56
C CYS A 200 5.05 24.81 -9.96
N THR A 201 5.07 26.14 -10.07
CA THR A 201 6.06 26.97 -9.38
C THR A 201 5.55 27.31 -7.98
N VAL A 202 6.33 26.93 -6.97
CA VAL A 202 5.96 27.09 -5.57
C VAL A 202 6.90 28.08 -4.90
N ASN A 203 6.33 29.01 -4.14
CA ASN A 203 7.08 29.98 -3.35
C ASN A 203 7.05 29.58 -1.87
N ALA A 204 8.15 28.98 -1.40
CA ALA A 204 8.24 28.40 -0.06
C ALA A 204 8.45 29.50 1.00
N ARG A 205 7.50 29.61 1.93
CA ARG A 205 7.53 30.54 3.06
C ARG A 205 8.08 29.87 4.31
N ASN A 206 8.58 30.62 5.28
CA ASN A 206 9.02 30.09 6.58
C ASN A 206 7.85 29.77 7.52
N GLU A 207 6.85 29.06 6.99
CA GLU A 207 5.70 28.52 7.69
C GLU A 207 5.16 27.33 6.89
N TRP A 208 4.66 26.30 7.59
CA TRP A 208 4.05 25.16 6.93
C TRP A 208 2.82 25.60 6.14
N THR A 209 2.86 25.37 4.83
CA THR A 209 1.78 25.73 3.92
C THR A 209 1.40 24.54 3.06
N LYS A 210 0.11 24.25 2.95
CA LYS A 210 -0.41 23.25 2.02
C LYS A 210 -0.48 23.82 0.61
N ILE A 211 0.15 23.16 -0.34
CA ILE A 211 0.10 23.45 -1.77
C ILE A 211 -0.81 22.45 -2.45
N ARG A 212 -1.56 22.90 -3.47
CA ARG A 212 -2.38 22.06 -4.34
C ARG A 212 -2.13 22.45 -5.79
N HIS A 213 -2.08 21.46 -6.66
CA HIS A 213 -1.94 21.66 -8.10
C HIS A 213 -2.58 20.50 -8.86
N THR A 214 -3.06 20.74 -10.08
CA THR A 214 -3.52 19.68 -10.97
C THR A 214 -2.65 19.67 -12.22
N PHE A 215 -1.81 18.65 -12.33
CA PHE A 215 -1.01 18.43 -13.53
C PHE A 215 -1.86 17.88 -14.67
N HIS A 216 -1.51 18.26 -15.89
CA HIS A 216 -2.05 17.73 -17.14
C HIS A 216 -0.92 17.06 -17.90
N ALA A 217 -1.00 15.73 -18.01
CA ALA A 217 0.05 14.97 -18.64
C ALA A 217 0.04 15.16 -20.17
N ASN A 218 1.21 15.42 -20.74
CA ASN A 218 1.40 15.59 -22.19
C ASN A 218 2.03 14.36 -22.86
N ARG A 219 2.45 13.36 -22.07
CA ARG A 219 3.13 12.12 -22.49
C ARG A 219 2.70 10.92 -21.64
N ASN A 220 2.89 9.73 -22.19
CA ASN A 220 2.75 8.46 -21.46
C ASN A 220 4.09 8.08 -20.81
N SER A 221 4.04 7.49 -19.62
CA SER A 221 5.16 6.83 -18.97
C SER A 221 4.65 5.86 -17.91
N ASP A 222 5.35 4.75 -17.70
CA ASP A 222 5.12 3.83 -16.57
C ASP A 222 6.16 3.99 -15.46
N GLN A 223 7.11 4.89 -15.68
CA GLN A 223 8.30 5.09 -14.86
C GLN A 223 8.53 6.58 -14.61
N ALA A 224 7.45 7.37 -14.58
CA ALA A 224 7.56 8.79 -14.26
C ALA A 224 7.95 8.98 -12.80
N ILE A 225 8.47 10.17 -12.49
CA ILE A 225 8.79 10.62 -11.15
C ILE A 225 8.14 11.99 -10.91
N LEU A 226 7.84 12.30 -9.66
CA LEU A 226 7.43 13.64 -9.23
C LEU A 226 8.65 14.37 -8.66
N THR A 227 9.07 15.47 -9.29
CA THR A 227 10.29 16.18 -8.89
C THR A 227 9.97 17.47 -8.14
N PHE A 228 10.82 17.83 -7.18
CA PHE A 228 10.83 19.10 -6.47
C PHE A 228 12.22 19.71 -6.66
N SER A 229 12.36 20.68 -7.58
CA SER A 229 13.66 21.07 -8.11
C SER A 229 13.89 22.57 -8.22
N SER A 230 15.15 22.98 -8.09
CA SER A 230 15.59 24.36 -8.28
C SER A 230 17.02 24.44 -8.81
N ASP A 231 17.30 25.52 -9.52
CA ASP A 231 18.65 25.88 -9.99
C ASP A 231 19.34 26.87 -9.03
N SER A 232 18.68 27.23 -7.93
CA SER A 232 19.20 28.16 -6.91
C SER A 232 19.43 27.45 -5.58
N SER A 233 20.45 27.91 -4.83
CA SER A 233 20.69 27.36 -3.50
C SER A 233 19.56 27.71 -2.53
N GLN A 234 18.97 26.69 -1.93
CA GLN A 234 17.89 26.82 -0.96
C GLN A 234 17.71 25.56 -0.13
N MET A 235 16.93 25.68 0.94
CA MET A 235 16.48 24.55 1.74
C MET A 235 14.99 24.69 2.04
N PHE A 236 14.29 23.57 2.04
CA PHE A 236 12.89 23.48 2.43
C PHE A 236 12.58 22.10 3.02
N TRP A 237 11.58 22.02 3.87
CA TRP A 237 11.00 20.77 4.35
C TRP A 237 9.76 20.43 3.53
N LEU A 238 9.56 19.14 3.29
CA LEU A 238 8.35 18.55 2.70
C LEU A 238 7.69 17.62 3.72
N ASP A 239 6.37 17.54 3.67
CA ASP A 239 5.59 16.53 4.40
C ASP A 239 4.26 16.24 3.65
N VAL A 240 3.70 15.07 3.89
CA VAL A 240 2.43 14.55 3.36
C VAL A 240 2.26 14.86 1.86
N VAL A 241 3.21 14.39 1.05
CA VAL A 241 3.22 14.55 -0.40
C VAL A 241 2.30 13.53 -1.06
N SER A 242 1.20 13.99 -1.63
CA SER A 242 0.16 13.14 -2.19
C SER A 242 -0.08 13.45 -3.67
N LEU A 243 -0.14 12.41 -4.50
CA LEU A 243 -0.44 12.52 -5.92
C LEU A 243 -1.49 11.47 -6.29
N PHE A 244 -2.65 11.92 -6.76
CA PHE A 244 -3.74 11.04 -7.18
C PHE A 244 -4.02 11.16 -8.67
N PRO A 245 -4.22 10.03 -9.40
CA PRO A 245 -4.87 10.05 -10.69
C PRO A 245 -6.39 10.24 -10.50
N ARG A 246 -7.16 10.08 -11.59
CA ARG A 246 -8.60 9.88 -11.46
C ARG A 246 -8.88 8.59 -10.67
N THR A 247 -9.88 8.64 -9.80
CA THR A 247 -10.27 7.54 -8.92
C THR A 247 -11.57 6.89 -9.38
N TRP A 248 -11.77 5.64 -8.95
CA TRP A 248 -13.02 4.92 -9.17
C TRP A 248 -14.22 5.74 -8.69
N LYS A 249 -15.25 5.84 -9.55
CA LYS A 249 -16.46 6.65 -9.33
C LYS A 249 -16.21 8.13 -8.99
N GLY A 250 -14.98 8.64 -9.17
CA GLY A 250 -14.60 10.00 -8.82
C GLY A 250 -14.52 10.27 -7.32
N ARG A 251 -14.40 9.23 -6.47
CA ARG A 251 -14.31 9.40 -5.02
C ARG A 251 -13.01 10.13 -4.63
N PRO A 252 -13.05 11.25 -3.88
CA PRO A 252 -11.85 11.83 -3.29
C PRO A 252 -11.14 10.82 -2.39
N ASN A 253 -9.80 10.82 -2.38
CA ASN A 253 -9.02 9.85 -1.59
C ASN A 253 -9.38 8.37 -1.91
N GLY A 254 -9.86 8.12 -3.14
CA GLY A 254 -10.45 6.85 -3.53
C GLY A 254 -9.47 5.84 -4.11
N GLN A 255 -10.05 4.83 -4.75
CA GLN A 255 -9.34 3.66 -5.25
C GLN A 255 -8.97 3.78 -6.73
N ARG A 256 -8.01 2.96 -7.16
CA ARG A 256 -7.62 2.84 -8.57
C ARG A 256 -8.74 2.24 -9.39
N ILE A 257 -8.98 2.83 -10.57
CA ILE A 257 -10.07 2.44 -11.48
C ILE A 257 -9.90 1.00 -11.96
N ASP A 258 -8.72 0.65 -12.46
CA ASP A 258 -8.45 -0.66 -13.06
C ASP A 258 -8.66 -1.83 -12.08
N LEU A 259 -8.17 -1.69 -10.85
CA LEU A 259 -8.35 -2.71 -9.82
C LEU A 259 -9.81 -2.78 -9.34
N MET A 260 -10.48 -1.64 -9.20
CA MET A 260 -11.90 -1.63 -8.81
C MET A 260 -12.82 -2.22 -9.89
N GLU A 261 -12.52 -2.02 -11.17
CA GLU A 261 -13.22 -2.69 -12.27
C GLU A 261 -13.08 -4.20 -12.20
N ALA A 262 -11.86 -4.69 -11.92
CA ALA A 262 -11.61 -6.12 -11.75
C ALA A 262 -12.36 -6.70 -10.53
N LEU A 263 -12.38 -5.99 -9.41
CA LEU A 263 -13.15 -6.41 -8.22
C LEU A 263 -14.66 -6.38 -8.47
N ALA A 264 -15.18 -5.35 -9.15
CA ALA A 264 -16.59 -5.25 -9.48
C ALA A 264 -17.06 -6.39 -10.40
N ALA A 265 -16.21 -6.84 -11.32
CA ALA A 265 -16.49 -7.97 -12.20
C ALA A 265 -16.63 -9.33 -11.46
N LEU A 266 -16.16 -9.43 -10.22
CA LEU A 266 -16.37 -10.60 -9.37
C LEU A 266 -17.79 -10.67 -8.78
N HIS A 267 -18.57 -9.58 -8.88
CA HIS A 267 -19.89 -9.44 -8.27
C HIS A 267 -19.91 -9.84 -6.77
N PRO A 268 -19.00 -9.30 -5.95
CA PRO A 268 -18.91 -9.67 -4.54
C PRO A 268 -20.19 -9.29 -3.80
N ARG A 269 -20.62 -10.16 -2.89
CA ARG A 269 -21.80 -9.94 -2.04
C ARG A 269 -21.43 -9.29 -0.72
N PHE A 270 -20.20 -9.53 -0.27
CA PHE A 270 -19.60 -8.85 0.87
C PHE A 270 -18.12 -8.57 0.65
N VAL A 271 -17.57 -7.63 1.43
CA VAL A 271 -16.14 -7.37 1.53
C VAL A 271 -15.71 -7.44 2.98
N ARG A 272 -14.84 -8.39 3.32
CA ARG A 272 -14.17 -8.47 4.62
C ARG A 272 -12.98 -7.51 4.66
N PHE A 273 -12.93 -6.60 5.62
CA PHE A 273 -11.81 -5.65 5.78
C PHE A 273 -11.67 -5.19 7.25
N PRO A 274 -10.53 -4.62 7.66
CA PRO A 274 -9.23 -4.58 6.97
C PRO A 274 -8.44 -5.88 7.21
N GLY A 275 -9.14 -7.00 7.38
CA GLY A 275 -8.88 -8.14 8.26
C GLY A 275 -7.52 -8.85 8.20
N GLY A 276 -7.61 -10.16 8.40
CA GLY A 276 -6.44 -11.02 8.55
C GLY A 276 -5.50 -10.59 9.68
N ALA A 277 -4.21 -10.83 9.48
CA ALA A 277 -3.18 -10.51 10.46
C ALA A 277 -3.02 -8.99 10.65
N PHE A 278 -3.40 -8.18 9.64
CA PHE A 278 -3.31 -6.72 9.72
C PHE A 278 -4.21 -6.14 10.82
N ALA A 279 -5.43 -6.65 10.97
CA ALA A 279 -6.35 -6.24 12.03
C ALA A 279 -5.89 -6.66 13.45
N GLU A 280 -5.01 -7.66 13.54
CA GLU A 280 -4.46 -8.19 14.78
C GLU A 280 -3.21 -7.42 15.26
N GLY A 281 -2.28 -7.14 14.32
CA GLY A 281 -0.98 -6.56 14.63
C GLY A 281 -0.04 -7.52 15.39
N TYR A 282 1.12 -7.02 15.82
CA TYR A 282 2.14 -7.79 16.55
C TYR A 282 2.59 -7.16 17.86
N THR A 283 2.21 -5.90 18.11
CA THR A 283 2.35 -5.24 19.41
C THR A 283 1.31 -4.12 19.52
N ALA A 284 1.18 -3.53 20.70
CA ALA A 284 0.26 -2.41 20.91
C ALA A 284 0.55 -1.26 19.93
N GLY A 285 -0.49 -0.81 19.23
CA GLY A 285 -0.41 0.32 18.30
C GLY A 285 0.10 0.01 16.90
N THR A 286 0.29 -1.27 16.53
CA THR A 286 0.67 -1.73 15.18
C THR A 286 -0.46 -2.46 14.47
N TYR A 287 -1.70 -1.99 14.68
CA TYR A 287 -2.92 -2.47 14.06
C TYR A 287 -3.82 -1.26 13.78
N PRO A 288 -4.73 -1.32 12.79
CA PRO A 288 -5.57 -0.19 12.43
C PRO A 288 -6.60 0.09 13.52
N ILE A 289 -6.57 1.30 14.07
CA ILE A 289 -7.63 1.84 14.92
C ILE A 289 -8.49 2.73 14.03
N TRP A 290 -9.72 2.32 13.72
CA TRP A 290 -10.54 2.96 12.68
C TRP A 290 -10.68 4.49 12.85
N LYS A 291 -10.75 4.98 14.10
CA LYS A 291 -10.81 6.42 14.44
C LYS A 291 -9.57 7.21 13.98
N GLU A 292 -8.42 6.54 13.90
CA GLU A 292 -7.14 7.11 13.43
C GLU A 292 -7.00 7.02 11.90
N THR A 293 -8.00 6.46 11.21
CA THR A 293 -8.02 6.25 9.75
C THR A 293 -9.04 7.14 9.04
N ILE A 294 -9.72 8.05 9.75
CA ILE A 294 -10.73 8.95 9.17
C ILE A 294 -10.28 10.41 9.30
N GLY A 295 -10.92 11.31 8.56
CA GLY A 295 -10.57 12.74 8.55
C GLY A 295 -9.35 13.06 7.67
N ASP A 296 -8.67 14.17 7.97
CA ASP A 296 -7.52 14.65 7.18
C ASP A 296 -6.38 13.63 7.20
N ILE A 297 -5.89 13.27 6.01
CA ILE A 297 -4.79 12.32 5.84
C ILE A 297 -3.50 12.76 6.54
N ALA A 298 -3.30 14.07 6.75
CA ALA A 298 -2.16 14.59 7.49
C ALA A 298 -2.22 14.28 9.01
N GLU A 299 -3.39 13.92 9.53
CA GLU A 299 -3.61 13.58 10.94
C GLU A 299 -3.75 12.07 11.15
N ARG A 300 -3.71 11.27 10.08
CA ARG A 300 -3.84 9.81 10.15
C ARG A 300 -2.51 9.19 10.58
N LYS A 301 -2.58 8.24 11.52
CA LYS A 301 -1.40 7.62 12.10
C LYS A 301 -0.77 6.65 11.10
N HIS A 302 0.51 6.84 10.77
CA HIS A 302 1.31 5.84 10.08
C HIS A 302 1.84 4.78 11.06
N PHE A 303 1.96 3.53 10.64
CA PHE A 303 2.68 2.51 11.41
C PHE A 303 3.27 1.41 10.52
N TRP A 304 4.26 0.69 11.05
CA TRP A 304 4.83 -0.47 10.39
C TRP A 304 3.96 -1.71 10.60
N GLY A 305 3.41 -2.27 9.53
CA GLY A 305 2.49 -3.40 9.58
C GLY A 305 3.16 -4.75 9.85
N ILE A 306 2.35 -5.76 10.18
CA ILE A 306 2.78 -7.16 10.39
C ILE A 306 3.45 -7.77 9.16
N TRP A 307 3.14 -7.25 7.97
CA TRP A 307 3.65 -7.73 6.69
C TRP A 307 4.96 -7.07 6.25
N GLY A 308 5.62 -6.32 7.13
CA GLY A 308 6.98 -5.85 6.89
C GLY A 308 7.10 -4.64 5.98
N TYR A 309 6.10 -3.75 5.99
CA TYR A 309 6.14 -2.42 5.35
C TYR A 309 5.23 -1.43 6.09
N GLY A 310 5.40 -0.14 5.79
CA GLY A 310 4.62 0.96 6.36
C GLY A 310 3.22 1.06 5.76
N THR A 311 2.22 1.37 6.59
CA THR A 311 0.88 1.75 6.12
C THR A 311 0.56 3.20 6.46
N THR A 312 0.00 3.90 5.49
CA THR A 312 -0.38 5.31 5.61
C THR A 312 -1.71 5.52 6.30
N ASN A 313 -2.52 4.46 6.48
CA ASN A 313 -3.95 4.55 6.80
C ASN A 313 -4.72 5.50 5.85
N GLY A 314 -4.21 5.70 4.63
CA GLY A 314 -4.77 6.59 3.64
C GLY A 314 -6.10 6.10 3.08
N MET A 315 -6.22 4.78 2.85
CA MET A 315 -7.51 4.11 2.70
C MET A 315 -7.94 3.58 4.05
N GLY A 316 -8.78 4.34 4.74
CA GLY A 316 -9.27 4.05 6.08
C GLY A 316 -10.70 3.55 6.09
N PHE A 317 -11.27 3.48 7.29
CA PHE A 317 -12.61 2.93 7.52
C PHE A 317 -13.68 3.55 6.62
N HIS A 318 -13.64 4.87 6.43
CA HIS A 318 -14.59 5.57 5.58
C HIS A 318 -14.45 5.21 4.11
N GLU A 319 -13.22 5.10 3.60
CA GLU A 319 -12.96 4.74 2.21
C GLU A 319 -13.33 3.27 1.92
N TYR A 320 -13.16 2.36 2.89
CA TYR A 320 -13.66 0.97 2.77
C TYR A 320 -15.18 0.90 2.68
N LEU A 321 -15.91 1.67 3.52
CA LEU A 321 -17.37 1.70 3.46
C LEU A 321 -17.89 2.25 2.13
N GLN A 322 -17.30 3.36 1.63
CA GLN A 322 -17.65 3.89 0.31
C GLN A 322 -17.35 2.89 -0.81
N MET A 323 -16.25 2.15 -0.71
CA MET A 323 -15.92 1.12 -1.69
C MET A 323 -16.97 -0.01 -1.70
N CYS A 324 -17.44 -0.43 -0.52
CA CYS A 324 -18.50 -1.45 -0.41
C CYS A 324 -19.80 -0.96 -1.06
N GLU A 325 -20.19 0.30 -0.82
CA GLU A 325 -21.33 0.94 -1.48
C GLU A 325 -21.16 0.97 -3.01
N ASP A 326 -19.99 1.38 -3.50
CA ASP A 326 -19.71 1.48 -4.94
C ASP A 326 -19.67 0.11 -5.65
N LEU A 327 -19.37 -0.96 -4.92
CA LEU A 327 -19.42 -2.36 -5.39
C LEU A 327 -20.82 -2.98 -5.28
N GLY A 328 -21.72 -2.40 -4.48
CA GLY A 328 -22.99 -3.04 -4.12
C GLY A 328 -22.81 -4.27 -3.25
N ALA A 329 -21.79 -4.27 -2.38
CA ALA A 329 -21.42 -5.36 -1.49
C ALA A 329 -21.55 -4.94 -0.01
N ASP A 330 -21.91 -5.88 0.86
CA ASP A 330 -22.03 -5.59 2.29
C ASP A 330 -20.65 -5.50 2.99
N PRO A 331 -20.44 -4.51 3.87
CA PRO A 331 -19.20 -4.40 4.62
C PRO A 331 -19.14 -5.42 5.77
N MET A 332 -18.14 -6.31 5.75
CA MET A 332 -17.82 -7.19 6.87
C MET A 332 -16.58 -6.67 7.61
N PHE A 333 -16.82 -5.79 8.59
CA PHE A 333 -15.75 -5.14 9.36
C PHE A 333 -15.13 -6.08 10.40
N VAL A 334 -13.80 -6.20 10.37
CA VAL A 334 -12.99 -6.98 11.30
C VAL A 334 -12.46 -6.06 12.39
N VAL A 335 -12.86 -6.31 13.63
CA VAL A 335 -12.43 -5.54 14.80
C VAL A 335 -11.31 -6.24 15.55
N SER A 336 -10.45 -5.45 16.20
CA SER A 336 -9.48 -6.00 17.15
C SER A 336 -10.21 -6.50 18.40
N VAL A 337 -9.93 -7.75 18.78
CA VAL A 337 -10.44 -8.39 20.00
C VAL A 337 -9.44 -8.34 21.16
N GLY A 338 -8.40 -7.51 21.04
CA GLY A 338 -7.39 -7.35 22.09
C GLY A 338 -6.34 -8.46 22.12
N MET A 339 -6.21 -9.21 21.01
CA MET A 339 -5.20 -10.22 20.81
C MET A 339 -4.56 -10.01 19.44
N GLY A 340 -3.26 -10.24 19.35
CA GLY A 340 -2.55 -10.31 18.09
C GLY A 340 -1.32 -11.19 18.18
N HIS A 341 -0.39 -11.04 17.24
CA HIS A 341 0.74 -11.94 17.09
C HIS A 341 1.72 -11.83 18.27
N GLY A 342 1.51 -12.68 19.28
CA GLY A 342 2.30 -12.79 20.49
C GLY A 342 2.05 -11.69 21.53
N PHE A 343 0.89 -11.02 21.47
CA PHE A 343 0.49 -10.08 22.52
C PHE A 343 -1.02 -10.15 22.77
N THR A 344 -1.39 -9.81 24.00
CA THR A 344 -2.77 -9.56 24.41
C THR A 344 -2.82 -8.25 25.17
N VAL A 345 -3.90 -7.49 25.04
CA VAL A 345 -4.11 -6.29 25.84
C VAL A 345 -4.50 -6.67 27.28
N PRO A 346 -4.21 -5.83 28.28
CA PRO A 346 -4.75 -5.98 29.62
C PRO A 346 -6.28 -6.01 29.61
N PHE A 347 -6.89 -6.75 30.54
CA PHE A 347 -8.35 -6.90 30.61
C PHE A 347 -9.07 -5.55 30.77
N GLU A 348 -8.44 -4.59 31.43
CA GLU A 348 -8.94 -3.23 31.63
C GLU A 348 -9.13 -2.45 30.31
N GLN A 349 -8.52 -2.90 29.21
CA GLN A 349 -8.69 -2.30 27.88
C GLN A 349 -9.87 -2.88 27.08
N VAL A 350 -10.50 -3.96 27.56
CA VAL A 350 -11.61 -4.62 26.86
C VAL A 350 -12.78 -3.66 26.64
N ASP A 351 -13.13 -2.85 27.64
CA ASP A 351 -14.20 -1.84 27.51
C ASP A 351 -13.89 -0.81 26.41
N THR A 352 -12.61 -0.48 26.22
CA THR A 352 -12.18 0.42 25.14
C THR A 352 -12.36 -0.23 23.77
N LEU A 353 -12.08 -1.53 23.64
CA LEU A 353 -12.29 -2.28 22.39
C LEU A 353 -13.78 -2.42 22.05
N ILE A 354 -14.61 -2.70 23.06
CA ILE A 354 -16.07 -2.74 22.92
C ILE A 354 -16.58 -1.37 22.44
N GLN A 355 -16.19 -0.29 23.13
CA GLN A 355 -16.63 1.05 22.75
C GLN A 355 -16.13 1.44 21.35
N ASN A 356 -14.90 1.10 20.99
CA ASN A 356 -14.38 1.32 19.64
C ASN A 356 -15.23 0.61 18.57
N THR A 357 -15.70 -0.59 18.87
CA THR A 357 -16.57 -1.37 17.97
C THR A 357 -17.96 -0.72 17.85
N LEU A 358 -18.58 -0.37 18.97
CA LEU A 358 -19.87 0.32 18.99
C LEU A 358 -19.81 1.65 18.24
N ASP A 359 -18.74 2.40 18.44
CA ASP A 359 -18.51 3.67 17.76
C ASP A 359 -18.34 3.49 16.23
N ALA A 360 -17.70 2.39 15.78
CA ALA A 360 -17.59 2.07 14.35
C ALA A 360 -18.97 1.73 13.75
N ILE A 361 -19.80 0.99 14.49
CA ILE A 361 -21.17 0.66 14.10
C ILE A 361 -22.01 1.94 14.02
N GLU A 362 -21.89 2.86 14.98
CA GLU A 362 -22.57 4.16 14.96
C GLU A 362 -22.06 5.04 13.81
N TYR A 363 -20.76 5.03 13.50
CA TYR A 363 -20.24 5.74 12.34
C TYR A 363 -20.87 5.24 11.04
N ALA A 364 -21.00 3.92 10.87
CA ALA A 364 -21.55 3.33 9.66
C ALA A 364 -23.07 3.51 9.53
N ASN A 365 -23.83 3.45 10.65
CA ASN A 365 -25.30 3.33 10.61
C ASN A 365 -26.06 4.47 11.31
N GLY A 366 -25.41 5.20 12.21
CA GLY A 366 -26.05 6.26 13.00
C GLY A 366 -26.45 7.45 12.15
N ASP A 367 -27.50 8.16 12.56
CA ASP A 367 -27.92 9.40 11.91
C ASP A 367 -26.99 10.59 12.26
N GLU A 368 -27.18 11.72 11.59
CA GLU A 368 -26.40 12.95 11.78
C GLU A 368 -26.48 13.56 13.20
N THR A 369 -27.43 13.12 14.03
CA THR A 369 -27.58 13.61 15.40
C THR A 369 -26.63 12.89 16.36
N THR A 370 -26.29 11.64 16.06
CA THR A 370 -25.31 10.84 16.81
C THR A 370 -23.90 11.39 16.67
N ARG A 371 -22.99 11.01 17.57
CA ARG A 371 -21.61 11.54 17.54
C ARG A 371 -20.90 11.09 16.28
N TRP A 372 -20.94 9.80 15.98
CA TRP A 372 -20.19 9.23 14.88
C TRP A 372 -20.92 9.30 13.54
N GLY A 373 -22.26 9.28 13.53
CA GLY A 373 -23.01 9.58 12.30
C GLY A 373 -22.76 11.02 11.82
N ARG A 374 -22.71 12.01 12.72
CA ARG A 374 -22.25 13.37 12.38
C ARG A 374 -20.83 13.40 11.83
N GLY A 375 -19.94 12.56 12.37
CA GLY A 375 -18.59 12.39 11.86
C GLY A 375 -18.55 11.86 10.44
N ARG A 376 -19.41 10.88 10.11
CA ARG A 376 -19.57 10.35 8.75
C ARG A 376 -20.06 11.43 7.78
N VAL A 377 -21.07 12.20 8.19
CA VAL A 377 -21.60 13.34 7.42
C VAL A 377 -20.52 14.38 7.16
N ALA A 378 -19.74 14.74 8.19
CA ALA A 378 -18.63 15.69 8.06
C ALA A 378 -17.51 15.19 7.13
N ASN A 379 -17.35 13.87 7.00
CA ASN A 379 -16.45 13.25 6.03
C ASN A 379 -17.06 13.11 4.62
N GLY A 380 -18.29 13.62 4.41
CA GLY A 380 -18.90 13.74 3.08
C GLY A 380 -19.91 12.65 2.73
N HIS A 381 -20.44 11.91 3.71
CA HIS A 381 -21.45 10.87 3.47
C HIS A 381 -22.57 10.93 4.52
N ALA A 382 -23.75 11.40 4.09
CA ALA A 382 -24.89 11.70 4.97
C ALA A 382 -25.61 10.44 5.45
#